data_AF-A0A5C5FSH0-F1
#
_entry.id   AF-A0A5C5FSH0-F1
#
_cell.length_a   1.000
_cell.length_b   1.000
_cell.length_c   1.000
_cell.angle_alpha   90.00
_cell.angle_beta   90.00
_cell.angle_gamma   90.00
#
_symmetry.space_group_name_H-M   'P 1'
#
loop_
_entity.id
_entity.type
_entity.pdbx_description
1 polymer ?
#
loop_
_entity_poly.entity_id
_entity_poly.type
_entity_poly.pdbx_seq_one_letter_code
_entity_poly.pdbx_strand_id
1 'polypeptide(L)'
;MDHMGRMALMCLAFPETQTLDIGKCVLLSMVHDIAEADVGDITPEHASGVSKATKLALEEKAMDRICGLLGHPSIAALRLKSLWDEYEARETPESKFVKDLDLYELCQQAVEYENSQGCQTLQEFFETTIPRILHPVVKGWARDLMAERRARWAERGWDNYKDVVPAPDAVATPTTTNSAAPAKANGLPVRVYGSHDEEAQA
;
A
#
# COMPACT_ATOMS: atom_id res chain seq x y z
N MET A 1 -7.06 1.43 11.60
CA MET A 1 -7.19 2.73 10.90
C MET A 1 -5.86 3.47 10.79
N ASP A 2 -4.94 3.35 11.78
CA ASP A 2 -3.63 4.01 11.74
C ASP A 2 -2.76 3.60 10.54
N HIS A 3 -2.66 2.29 10.24
CA HIS A 3 -1.90 1.74 9.10
C HIS A 3 -2.32 2.36 7.75
N MET A 4 -3.58 2.12 7.35
CA MET A 4 -4.13 2.66 6.12
C MET A 4 -4.01 4.19 6.04
N GLY A 5 -4.28 4.89 7.16
CA GLY A 5 -4.20 6.35 7.24
C GLY A 5 -2.79 6.88 6.98
N ARG A 6 -1.78 6.26 7.60
CA ARG A 6 -0.38 6.61 7.40
C ARG A 6 0.07 6.32 5.95
N MET A 7 -0.36 5.21 5.37
CA MET A 7 -0.09 4.92 3.95
C MET A 7 -0.69 5.97 3.00
N ALA A 8 -1.93 6.41 3.23
CA ALA A 8 -2.53 7.46 2.42
C ALA A 8 -1.75 8.79 2.52
N LEU A 9 -1.27 9.15 3.72
CA LEU A 9 -0.39 10.31 3.89
C LEU A 9 0.96 10.13 3.18
N MET A 10 1.54 8.92 3.20
CA MET A 10 2.75 8.61 2.43
C MET A 10 2.52 8.77 0.92
N CYS A 11 1.36 8.35 0.39
CA CYS A 11 0.99 8.60 -1.01
C CYS A 11 0.94 10.10 -1.31
N LEU A 12 0.34 10.91 -0.44
CA LEU A 12 0.24 12.37 -0.62
C LEU A 12 1.60 13.08 -0.53
N ALA A 13 2.51 12.58 0.30
CA ALA A 13 3.86 13.10 0.45
C ALA A 13 4.83 12.61 -0.65
N PHE A 14 4.37 11.69 -1.52
CA PHE A 14 5.21 11.10 -2.55
C PHE A 14 5.58 12.15 -3.62
N PRO A 15 6.88 12.38 -3.88
CA PRO A 15 7.33 13.51 -4.69
C PRO A 15 7.11 13.32 -6.20
N GLU A 16 6.85 12.10 -6.67
CA GLU A 16 6.75 11.78 -8.09
C GLU A 16 5.29 11.58 -8.53
N THR A 17 4.78 12.52 -9.33
CA THR A 17 3.38 12.58 -9.74
C THR A 17 3.14 12.21 -11.21
N GLN A 18 4.21 12.00 -12.00
CA GLN A 18 4.09 11.86 -13.45
C GLN A 18 3.76 10.43 -13.92
N THR A 19 4.01 9.41 -13.09
CA THR A 19 3.89 7.99 -13.44
C THR A 19 2.78 7.26 -12.70
N LEU A 20 2.26 7.85 -11.62
CA LEU A 20 1.25 7.26 -10.74
C LEU A 20 0.08 8.24 -10.55
N ASP A 21 -1.15 7.72 -10.59
CA ASP A 21 -2.31 8.46 -10.08
C ASP A 21 -2.33 8.43 -8.55
N ILE A 22 -1.82 9.49 -7.92
CA ILE A 22 -1.75 9.61 -6.46
C ILE A 22 -3.14 9.56 -5.81
N GLY A 23 -4.16 10.14 -6.45
CA GLY A 23 -5.53 10.08 -5.94
C GLY A 23 -6.02 8.64 -5.87
N LYS A 24 -5.71 7.85 -6.89
CA LYS A 24 -5.99 6.42 -6.90
C LYS A 24 -5.17 5.64 -5.87
N CYS A 25 -3.87 5.94 -5.70
CA CYS A 25 -3.04 5.32 -4.67
C CYS A 25 -3.60 5.55 -3.26
N VAL A 26 -4.06 6.77 -2.96
CA VAL A 26 -4.73 7.09 -1.69
C VAL A 26 -5.98 6.23 -1.51
N LEU A 27 -6.82 6.09 -2.55
CA LEU A 27 -8.02 5.26 -2.49
C LEU A 27 -7.69 3.77 -2.29
N LEU A 28 -6.67 3.25 -2.98
CA LEU A 28 -6.20 1.88 -2.79
C LEU A 28 -5.72 1.66 -1.35
N SER A 29 -4.88 2.55 -0.81
CA SER A 29 -4.41 2.48 0.58
C SER A 29 -5.56 2.45 1.60
N MET A 30 -6.64 3.17 1.35
CA MET A 30 -7.82 3.21 2.23
C MET A 30 -8.69 1.95 2.18
N VAL A 31 -8.59 1.17 1.10
CA VAL A 31 -9.50 0.05 0.82
C VAL A 31 -8.83 -1.31 0.98
N HIS A 32 -7.51 -1.38 0.84
CA HIS A 32 -6.81 -2.66 0.70
C HIS A 32 -7.08 -3.67 1.83
N ASP A 33 -7.04 -3.20 3.09
CA ASP A 33 -7.30 -4.04 4.28
C ASP A 33 -8.72 -3.88 4.83
N ILE A 34 -9.68 -3.33 4.06
CA ILE A 34 -11.04 -3.12 4.59
C ILE A 34 -11.73 -4.44 4.96
N ALA A 35 -11.36 -5.55 4.30
CA ALA A 35 -11.87 -6.88 4.62
C ALA A 35 -11.46 -7.35 6.03
N GLU A 36 -10.33 -6.87 6.56
CA GLU A 36 -9.84 -7.23 7.91
C GLU A 36 -10.75 -6.71 9.02
N ALA A 37 -11.59 -5.71 8.74
CA ALA A 37 -12.63 -5.27 9.68
C ALA A 37 -13.65 -6.38 10.01
N ASP A 38 -13.77 -7.38 9.13
CA ASP A 38 -14.67 -8.53 9.28
C ASP A 38 -13.89 -9.81 9.62
N VAL A 39 -12.85 -10.14 8.85
CA VAL A 39 -12.10 -11.41 9.04
C VAL A 39 -10.99 -11.34 10.09
N GLY A 40 -10.68 -10.14 10.59
CA GLY A 40 -9.49 -9.88 11.41
C GLY A 40 -8.20 -9.83 10.60
N ASP A 41 -7.13 -9.33 11.20
CA ASP A 41 -5.79 -9.32 10.59
C ASP A 41 -5.22 -10.75 10.54
N ILE A 42 -5.35 -11.39 9.38
CA ILE A 42 -4.78 -12.72 9.12
C ILE A 42 -3.32 -12.53 8.70
N THR A 43 -2.43 -12.82 9.66
CA THR A 43 -0.97 -12.78 9.49
C THR A 43 -0.45 -13.84 8.51
N PRO A 44 0.81 -13.76 8.06
CA PRO A 44 1.37 -14.72 7.10
C PRO A 44 1.22 -16.19 7.54
N GLU A 45 1.16 -17.09 6.57
CA GLU A 45 0.84 -18.52 6.76
C GLU A 45 1.71 -19.22 7.82
N HIS A 46 3.00 -18.87 7.93
CA HIS A 46 3.89 -19.45 8.95
C HIS A 46 3.50 -19.08 10.39
N ALA A 47 2.77 -17.99 10.58
CA ALA A 47 2.31 -17.50 11.89
C ALA A 47 0.85 -17.88 12.17
N SER A 48 -0.05 -17.74 11.18
CA SER A 48 -1.48 -17.99 11.35
C SER A 48 -1.91 -19.42 11.01
N GLY A 49 -1.12 -20.17 10.25
CA GLY A 49 -1.50 -21.45 9.65
C GLY A 49 -2.55 -21.34 8.54
N VAL A 50 -2.92 -20.12 8.13
CA VAL A 50 -3.92 -19.87 7.08
C VAL A 50 -3.20 -19.68 5.76
N SER A 51 -3.51 -20.54 4.79
CA SER A 51 -2.93 -20.42 3.44
C SER A 51 -3.35 -19.12 2.76
N LYS A 52 -2.51 -18.61 1.86
CA LYS A 52 -2.84 -17.39 1.08
C LYS A 52 -4.18 -17.52 0.34
N ALA A 53 -4.48 -18.70 -0.23
CA ALA A 53 -5.73 -18.94 -0.94
C ALA A 53 -6.94 -18.93 0.00
N THR A 54 -6.78 -19.47 1.21
CA THR A 54 -7.83 -19.43 2.24
C THR A 54 -8.06 -18.00 2.73
N LYS A 55 -6.98 -17.24 2.99
CA LYS A 55 -7.07 -15.82 3.36
C LYS A 55 -7.87 -15.04 2.32
N LEU A 56 -7.47 -15.13 1.05
CA LEU A 56 -8.15 -14.43 -0.05
C LEU A 56 -9.65 -14.80 -0.14
N ALA A 57 -9.99 -16.08 -0.01
CA ALA A 57 -11.39 -16.53 -0.06
C ALA A 57 -12.23 -16.05 1.14
N LEU A 58 -11.61 -15.85 2.31
CA LEU A 58 -12.27 -15.26 3.48
C LEU A 58 -12.50 -13.76 3.27
N GLU A 59 -11.49 -13.05 2.80
CA GLU A 59 -11.54 -11.62 2.51
C GLU A 59 -12.55 -11.30 1.40
N GLU A 60 -12.60 -12.11 0.33
CA GLU A 60 -13.58 -11.95 -0.74
C GLU A 60 -15.02 -12.04 -0.22
N LYS A 61 -15.30 -13.02 0.65
CA LYS A 61 -16.61 -13.13 1.30
C LYS A 61 -16.91 -11.95 2.23
N ALA A 62 -15.91 -11.39 2.88
CA ALA A 62 -16.07 -10.17 3.68
C ALA A 62 -16.37 -8.96 2.80
N MET A 63 -15.67 -8.82 1.68
CA MET A 63 -15.95 -7.77 0.70
C MET A 63 -17.37 -7.86 0.16
N ASP A 64 -17.88 -9.06 -0.13
CA ASP A 64 -19.28 -9.24 -0.54
C ASP A 64 -20.27 -8.73 0.52
N ARG A 65 -20.00 -9.02 1.80
CA ARG A 65 -20.82 -8.52 2.92
C ARG A 65 -20.74 -7.00 3.04
N ILE A 66 -19.54 -6.43 3.02
CA ILE A 66 -19.30 -4.98 3.12
C ILE A 66 -19.98 -4.24 1.96
N CYS A 67 -19.81 -4.72 0.73
CA CYS A 67 -20.47 -4.16 -0.45
C CYS A 67 -22.00 -4.28 -0.37
N GLY A 68 -22.54 -5.36 0.21
CA GLY A 68 -23.96 -5.52 0.46
C GLY A 68 -24.56 -4.46 1.40
N LEU A 69 -23.79 -3.99 2.39
CA LEU A 69 -24.21 -2.92 3.31
C LEU A 69 -24.36 -1.56 2.63
N LEU A 70 -23.70 -1.34 1.49
CA LEU A 70 -23.77 -0.09 0.71
C LEU A 70 -24.98 -0.02 -0.24
N GLY A 71 -25.88 -0.99 -0.17
CA GLY A 71 -27.08 -1.09 -1.02
C GLY A 71 -26.77 -1.69 -2.40
N HIS A 72 -27.64 -2.58 -2.87
CA HIS A 72 -27.39 -3.39 -4.06
C HIS A 72 -28.13 -2.86 -5.31
N PRO A 73 -27.47 -2.72 -6.49
CA PRO A 73 -26.06 -2.41 -6.72
C PRO A 73 -25.82 -0.89 -6.77
N SER A 74 -25.13 -0.33 -5.76
CA SER A 74 -24.74 1.08 -5.75
C SER A 74 -23.37 1.32 -6.41
N ILE A 75 -23.17 2.53 -6.94
CA ILE A 75 -21.87 2.95 -7.51
C ILE A 75 -20.74 2.87 -6.46
N ALA A 76 -21.06 3.08 -5.18
CA ALA A 76 -20.09 2.98 -4.10
C ALA A 76 -19.60 1.54 -3.91
N ALA A 77 -20.51 0.56 -3.87
CA ALA A 77 -20.17 -0.86 -3.75
C ALA A 77 -19.27 -1.34 -4.90
N LEU A 78 -19.61 -0.96 -6.14
CA LEU A 78 -18.82 -1.30 -7.33
C LEU A 78 -17.41 -0.69 -7.29
N ARG A 79 -17.30 0.57 -6.88
CA ARG A 79 -15.98 1.24 -6.74
C ARG A 79 -15.12 0.57 -5.68
N LEU A 80 -15.71 0.26 -4.53
CA LEU A 80 -14.99 -0.37 -3.42
C LEU A 80 -14.45 -1.75 -3.82
N LYS A 81 -15.31 -2.60 -4.40
CA LYS A 81 -14.92 -3.94 -4.88
C LYS A 81 -13.84 -3.85 -5.95
N SER A 82 -14.00 -2.95 -6.94
CA SER A 82 -13.01 -2.77 -8.00
C SER A 82 -11.64 -2.32 -7.48
N LEU A 83 -11.58 -1.45 -6.47
CA LEU A 83 -10.31 -1.02 -5.88
C LEU A 83 -9.64 -2.15 -5.09
N TRP A 84 -10.42 -2.90 -4.32
CA TRP A 84 -9.92 -4.06 -3.58
C TRP A 84 -9.38 -5.15 -4.51
N ASP A 85 -10.14 -5.50 -5.56
CA ASP A 85 -9.72 -6.47 -6.57
C ASP A 85 -8.43 -6.04 -7.28
N GLU A 86 -8.29 -4.75 -7.59
CA GLU A 86 -7.08 -4.22 -8.21
C GLU A 86 -5.86 -4.34 -7.28
N TYR A 87 -6.03 -4.03 -5.99
CA TYR A 87 -4.96 -4.18 -5.01
C TYR A 87 -4.51 -5.64 -4.88
N GLU A 88 -5.47 -6.57 -4.78
CA GLU A 88 -5.17 -8.00 -4.64
C GLU A 88 -4.49 -8.59 -5.89
N ALA A 89 -4.90 -8.14 -7.09
CA ALA A 89 -4.31 -8.57 -8.35
C ALA A 89 -2.84 -8.10 -8.50
N ARG A 90 -2.49 -6.92 -7.98
CA ARG A 90 -1.13 -6.33 -8.04
C ARG A 90 -0.58 -6.20 -9.47
N GLU A 91 -1.44 -5.82 -10.41
CA GLU A 91 -1.05 -5.74 -11.82
C GLU A 91 -0.73 -4.30 -12.26
N THR A 92 -1.45 -3.33 -11.71
CA THR A 92 -1.31 -1.90 -12.04
C THR A 92 -0.09 -1.27 -11.38
N PRO A 93 0.47 -0.19 -11.95
CA PRO A 93 1.53 0.59 -11.30
C PRO A 93 1.13 1.06 -9.90
N GLU A 94 -0.11 1.53 -9.73
CA GLU A 94 -0.64 2.01 -8.46
C GLU A 94 -0.78 0.90 -7.43
N SER A 95 -1.35 -0.27 -7.76
CA SER A 95 -1.48 -1.39 -6.82
C SER A 95 -0.11 -1.93 -6.38
N LYS A 96 0.86 -2.02 -7.29
CA LYS A 96 2.24 -2.41 -6.97
C LYS A 96 2.91 -1.40 -6.04
N PHE A 97 2.78 -0.11 -6.35
CA PHE A 97 3.31 0.96 -5.52
C PHE A 97 2.69 0.96 -4.11
N VAL A 98 1.36 0.86 -4.00
CA VAL A 98 0.69 0.80 -2.69
C VAL A 98 1.11 -0.45 -1.92
N LYS A 99 1.36 -1.58 -2.61
CA LYS A 99 1.89 -2.77 -1.93
C LYS A 99 3.30 -2.55 -1.38
N ASP A 100 4.15 -1.82 -2.09
CA ASP A 100 5.47 -1.46 -1.58
C ASP A 100 5.39 -0.48 -0.40
N LEU A 101 4.42 0.45 -0.42
CA LEU A 101 4.16 1.32 0.72
C LEU A 101 3.67 0.56 1.95
N ASP A 102 2.78 -0.42 1.78
CA ASP A 102 2.33 -1.30 2.86
C ASP A 102 3.53 -2.00 3.53
N LEU A 103 4.39 -2.66 2.73
CA LEU A 103 5.59 -3.31 3.26
C LEU A 103 6.55 -2.34 3.97
N TYR A 104 6.71 -1.13 3.44
CA TYR A 104 7.54 -0.09 4.06
C TYR A 104 6.93 0.40 5.37
N GLU A 105 5.62 0.65 5.40
CA GLU A 105 4.90 1.12 6.58
C GLU A 105 5.01 0.11 7.73
N LEU A 106 4.85 -1.19 7.43
CA LEU A 106 5.04 -2.25 8.42
C LEU A 106 6.48 -2.27 8.97
N CYS A 107 7.49 -2.03 8.12
CA CYS A 107 8.88 -1.89 8.56
C CYS A 107 9.09 -0.66 9.46
N GLN A 108 8.46 0.47 9.12
CA GLN A 108 8.54 1.67 9.93
C GLN A 108 7.92 1.42 11.32
N GLN A 109 6.74 0.78 11.35
CA GLN A 109 6.09 0.39 12.60
C GLN A 109 6.96 -0.57 13.43
N ALA A 110 7.60 -1.56 12.79
CA ALA A 110 8.50 -2.49 13.46
C ALA A 110 9.69 -1.77 14.12
N VAL A 111 10.28 -0.76 13.45
CA VAL A 111 11.33 0.08 14.06
C VAL A 111 10.80 0.89 15.25
N GLU A 112 9.60 1.47 15.14
CA GLU A 112 8.95 2.19 16.24
C GLU A 112 8.70 1.26 17.45
N TYR A 113 8.33 0.01 17.20
CA TYR A 113 8.17 -1.03 18.24
C TYR A 113 9.49 -1.41 18.90
N GLU A 114 10.56 -1.67 18.14
CA GLU A 114 11.92 -1.90 18.66
C GLU A 114 12.42 -0.72 19.51
N ASN A 115 11.95 0.49 19.19
CA ASN A 115 12.35 1.68 19.90
C ASN A 115 11.61 1.92 21.22
N SER A 116 10.33 1.56 21.29
CA SER A 116 9.43 1.94 22.38
C SER A 116 9.05 0.81 23.32
N GLN A 117 9.04 -0.44 22.87
CA GLN A 117 8.50 -1.58 23.65
C GLN A 117 9.57 -2.52 24.22
N GLY A 118 10.85 -2.16 24.11
CA GLY A 118 11.95 -2.93 24.71
C GLY A 118 12.09 -4.36 24.17
N CYS A 119 11.56 -4.67 22.99
CA CYS A 119 11.80 -5.96 22.35
C CYS A 119 13.27 -6.05 21.89
N GLN A 120 13.86 -7.24 21.98
CA GLN A 120 15.28 -7.43 21.64
C GLN A 120 15.54 -7.18 20.16
N THR A 121 14.73 -7.73 19.26
CA THR A 121 14.79 -7.43 17.82
C THR A 121 13.62 -8.05 17.06
N LEU A 122 13.22 -7.42 15.96
CA LEU A 122 12.30 -7.95 14.94
C LEU A 122 13.07 -8.31 13.66
N GLN A 123 14.33 -8.76 13.80
CA GLN A 123 15.25 -8.99 12.69
C GLN A 123 14.67 -9.86 11.54
N GLU A 124 14.03 -10.98 11.87
CA GLU A 124 13.43 -11.89 10.88
C GLU A 124 12.34 -11.21 10.03
N PHE A 125 11.59 -10.29 10.65
CA PHE A 125 10.57 -9.50 9.96
C PHE A 125 11.21 -8.62 8.87
N PHE A 126 12.32 -7.95 9.16
CA PHE A 126 13.02 -7.13 8.18
C PHE A 126 13.65 -7.98 7.06
N GLU A 127 14.28 -9.10 7.42
CA GLU A 127 14.91 -10.03 6.46
C GLU A 127 13.91 -10.58 5.43
N THR A 128 12.63 -10.75 5.81
CA THR A 128 11.58 -11.25 4.92
C THR A 128 10.81 -10.15 4.18
N THR A 129 10.79 -8.93 4.70
CA THR A 129 9.94 -7.82 4.19
C THR A 129 10.71 -6.85 3.29
N ILE A 130 11.88 -6.37 3.72
CA ILE A 130 12.66 -5.36 2.99
C ILE A 130 13.04 -5.79 1.56
N PRO A 131 13.46 -7.05 1.31
CA PRO A 131 13.80 -7.49 -0.05
C PRO A 131 12.62 -7.49 -1.03
N ARG A 132 11.38 -7.47 -0.52
CA ARG A 132 10.15 -7.51 -1.33
C ARG A 132 9.72 -6.13 -1.82
N ILE A 133 10.32 -5.04 -1.33
CA ILE A 133 10.05 -3.68 -1.78
C ILE A 133 10.70 -3.48 -3.15
N LEU A 134 9.91 -3.11 -4.16
CA LEU A 134 10.38 -3.04 -5.56
C LEU A 134 10.51 -1.62 -6.10
N HIS A 135 9.65 -0.70 -5.70
CA HIS A 135 9.59 0.65 -6.23
C HIS A 135 10.88 1.42 -5.91
N PRO A 136 11.58 2.03 -6.90
CA PRO A 136 12.90 2.63 -6.70
C PRO A 136 12.98 3.66 -5.57
N VAL A 137 11.99 4.56 -5.50
CA VAL A 137 11.91 5.58 -4.44
C VAL A 137 11.68 4.94 -3.06
N VAL A 138 10.78 3.97 -2.96
CA VAL A 138 10.47 3.28 -1.69
C VAL A 138 11.65 2.42 -1.24
N LYS A 139 12.42 1.82 -2.17
CA LYS A 139 13.72 1.21 -1.84
C LYS A 139 14.69 2.21 -1.24
N GLY A 140 14.72 3.46 -1.73
CA GLY A 140 15.48 4.55 -1.14
C GLY A 140 15.10 4.75 0.33
N TRP A 141 13.81 4.94 0.60
CA TRP A 141 13.29 5.11 1.96
C TRP A 141 13.60 3.90 2.86
N ALA A 142 13.45 2.68 2.34
CA ALA A 142 13.77 1.46 3.08
C ALA A 142 15.27 1.39 3.46
N ARG A 143 16.18 1.84 2.60
CA ARG A 143 17.62 1.93 2.96
C ARG A 143 17.85 2.94 4.07
N ASP A 144 17.22 4.11 3.99
CA ASP A 144 17.35 5.16 5.00
C ASP A 144 16.80 4.68 6.36
N LEU A 145 15.64 4.02 6.36
CA LEU A 145 15.06 3.42 7.57
C LEU A 145 15.99 2.35 8.19
N MET A 146 16.58 1.47 7.38
CA MET A 146 17.52 0.46 7.88
C MET A 146 18.83 1.07 8.38
N ALA A 147 19.28 2.19 7.80
CA ALA A 147 20.41 2.95 8.30
C ALA A 147 20.10 3.59 9.67
N GLU A 148 18.92 4.20 9.83
CA GLU A 148 18.47 4.76 11.12
C GLU A 148 18.37 3.66 12.19
N ARG A 149 17.72 2.54 11.86
CA ARG A 149 17.60 1.39 12.77
C ARG A 149 18.97 0.94 13.28
N ARG A 150 19.94 0.79 12.39
CA ARG A 150 21.33 0.44 12.75
C ARG A 150 21.99 1.47 13.65
N ALA A 151 21.82 2.77 13.38
CA ALA A 151 22.39 3.82 14.21
C ALA A 151 21.85 3.75 15.64
N ARG A 152 20.53 3.54 15.82
CA ARG A 152 19.91 3.38 17.14
C ARG A 152 20.41 2.15 17.90
N TRP A 153 20.63 1.04 17.20
CA TRP A 153 21.20 -0.16 17.81
C TRP A 153 22.66 0.05 18.25
N ALA A 154 23.45 0.75 17.45
CA ALA A 154 24.82 1.13 17.80
C ALA A 154 24.86 2.03 19.05
N GLU A 155 23.95 3.01 19.17
CA GLU A 155 23.82 3.85 20.37
C GLU A 155 23.50 3.04 21.64
N ARG A 156 22.77 1.93 21.49
CA ARG A 156 22.44 1.00 22.58
C ARG A 156 23.56 0.01 22.90
N GLY A 157 24.68 0.06 22.15
CA GLY A 157 25.80 -0.88 22.30
C GLY A 157 25.47 -2.30 21.85
N TRP A 158 24.47 -2.48 20.97
CA TRP A 158 24.09 -3.79 20.43
C TRP A 158 24.51 -3.91 18.96
N ASP A 159 25.30 -4.93 18.66
CA ASP A 159 25.90 -5.18 17.35
C ASP A 159 25.46 -6.50 16.71
N ASN A 160 24.65 -7.31 17.41
CA ASN A 160 24.19 -8.61 16.95
C ASN A 160 22.94 -8.53 16.05
N TYR A 161 22.99 -7.70 15.01
CA TYR A 161 21.99 -7.62 13.95
C TYR A 161 22.59 -7.95 12.59
N LYS A 162 21.75 -8.36 11.64
CA LYS A 162 22.16 -8.48 10.24
C LYS A 162 21.73 -7.23 9.49
N ASP A 163 22.61 -6.74 8.63
CA ASP A 163 22.24 -5.67 7.71
C ASP A 163 21.22 -6.20 6.69
N VAL A 164 20.17 -5.42 6.46
CA VAL A 164 19.11 -5.77 5.51
C VAL A 164 18.97 -4.62 4.53
N VAL A 165 19.02 -4.95 3.24
CA VAL A 165 18.88 -3.98 2.16
C VAL A 165 17.82 -4.47 1.17
N PRO A 166 17.12 -3.55 0.49
CA PRO A 166 16.20 -3.95 -0.58
C PRO A 166 16.93 -4.73 -1.67
N ALA A 167 16.21 -5.61 -2.36
CA ALA A 167 16.77 -6.37 -3.47
C ALA A 167 17.27 -5.41 -4.58
N PRO A 168 18.35 -5.78 -5.30
CA PRO A 168 18.84 -4.99 -6.42
C PRO A 168 17.75 -4.85 -7.50
N ASP A 169 17.83 -3.79 -8.29
CA ASP A 169 16.93 -3.63 -9.44
C ASP A 169 17.19 -4.76 -10.44
N ALA A 170 16.11 -5.29 -11.04
CA ALA A 170 16.24 -6.28 -12.08
C ALA A 170 17.02 -5.68 -13.25
N VAL A 171 18.07 -6.37 -13.71
CA VAL A 171 18.85 -5.94 -14.89
C VAL A 171 17.91 -5.89 -16.09
N ALA A 172 17.72 -4.71 -16.67
CA ALA A 172 16.87 -4.55 -17.85
C ALA A 172 17.51 -5.29 -19.04
N THR A 173 16.86 -6.34 -19.52
CA THR A 173 17.17 -6.95 -20.81
C THR A 173 16.83 -5.93 -21.91
N PRO A 174 17.72 -5.65 -22.89
CA PRO A 174 17.45 -4.62 -23.89
C PRO A 174 16.31 -5.07 -24.81
N THR A 175 15.13 -4.45 -24.63
CA THR A 175 13.96 -4.64 -25.49
C THR A 175 14.09 -3.78 -26.74
N THR A 176 14.15 -4.42 -27.90
CA THR A 176 14.11 -3.81 -29.23
C THR A 176 12.81 -3.01 -29.39
N THR A 177 12.90 -1.68 -29.47
CA THR A 177 11.77 -0.80 -29.72
C THR A 177 11.37 -0.82 -31.18
N ASN A 178 10.12 -1.19 -31.46
CA ASN A 178 9.49 -0.95 -32.76
C ASN A 178 8.13 -0.24 -32.57
N SER A 179 8.05 0.97 -33.15
CA SER A 179 6.86 1.68 -33.64
C SER A 179 5.73 2.16 -32.69
N ALA A 180 5.64 3.50 -32.61
CA ALA A 180 4.48 4.40 -32.71
C ALA A 180 3.23 4.21 -31.79
N ALA A 181 2.98 5.22 -30.95
CA ALA A 181 1.76 5.39 -30.16
C ALA A 181 0.77 6.35 -30.85
N PRO A 182 -0.55 6.07 -30.85
CA PRO A 182 -1.57 7.05 -31.23
C PRO A 182 -2.01 7.93 -30.04
N ALA A 183 -2.47 9.13 -30.36
CA ALA A 183 -2.85 10.20 -29.44
C ALA A 183 -4.04 9.86 -28.52
N LYS A 184 -3.97 10.31 -27.25
CA LYS A 184 -5.04 10.19 -26.25
C LYS A 184 -6.20 11.15 -26.58
N ALA A 185 -7.42 10.64 -26.58
CA ALA A 185 -8.66 11.42 -26.72
C ALA A 185 -9.24 11.79 -25.33
N ASN A 186 -9.55 13.09 -25.20
CA ASN A 186 -10.48 13.81 -24.33
C ASN A 186 -10.86 13.27 -22.93
N GLY A 187 -10.53 14.09 -21.92
CA GLY A 187 -10.91 13.92 -20.53
C GLY A 187 -12.42 14.07 -20.28
N LEU A 188 -12.85 13.41 -19.19
CA LEU A 188 -14.21 13.47 -18.65
C LEU A 188 -14.51 14.86 -18.07
N PRO A 189 -15.73 15.39 -18.21
CA PRO A 189 -16.08 16.70 -17.67
C PRO A 189 -16.14 16.68 -16.13
N VAL A 190 -15.41 17.61 -15.51
CA VAL A 190 -15.45 17.89 -14.07
C VAL A 190 -16.80 18.53 -13.73
N ARG A 191 -17.59 17.87 -12.88
CA ARG A 191 -18.81 18.44 -12.31
C ARG A 191 -18.45 19.33 -11.13
N VAL A 192 -18.51 20.65 -11.33
CA VAL A 192 -18.39 21.64 -10.26
C VAL A 192 -19.69 21.63 -9.45
N TYR A 193 -19.61 21.30 -8.18
CA TYR A 193 -20.72 21.46 -7.23
C TYR A 193 -20.58 22.82 -6.54
N GLY A 194 -21.61 23.67 -6.67
CA GLY A 194 -21.80 24.84 -5.82
C GLY A 194 -21.94 26.17 -6.55
N SER A 195 -23.12 26.45 -7.10
CA SER A 195 -23.70 27.80 -7.10
C SER A 195 -25.00 27.71 -6.30
N HIS A 196 -25.01 28.29 -5.10
CA HIS A 196 -26.26 28.53 -4.38
C HIS A 196 -26.92 29.75 -5.03
N ASP A 197 -27.93 29.51 -5.86
CA ASP A 197 -28.85 30.55 -6.26
C ASP A 197 -29.80 30.80 -5.07
N GLU A 198 -29.59 31.93 -4.38
CA GLU A 198 -30.60 32.52 -3.50
C GLU A 198 -31.73 33.07 -4.36
N GLU A 199 -32.72 32.24 -4.68
CA GLU A 199 -34.02 32.72 -5.14
C GLU A 199 -34.96 32.91 -3.95
N ALA A 200 -35.30 34.18 -3.76
CA ALA A 200 -36.22 34.71 -2.77
C ALA A 200 -37.60 34.03 -2.80
N GLN A 201 -38.13 33.74 -1.61
CA GLN A 201 -39.54 33.45 -1.40
C GLN A 201 -40.20 34.54 -0.56
N ALA A 202 -41.37 34.96 -1.06
CA ALA A 202 -42.46 35.74 -0.44
C ALA A 202 -42.29 37.27 -0.35
#